data_AF-A0A225VX20-F1
#
_entry.id   AF-A0A225VX20-F1
#
_cell.length_a   1.000
_cell.length_b   1.000
_cell.length_c   1.000
_cell.angle_alpha   90.00
_cell.angle_beta   90.00
_cell.angle_gamma   90.00
#
_symmetry.space_group_name_H-M   'P 1'
#
loop_
_entity.id
_entity.type
_entity.pdbx_description
1 polymer ?
#
loop_
_entity_poly.entity_id
_entity_poly.type
_entity_poly.pdbx_seq_one_letter_code
_entity_poly.pdbx_strand_id
1 'polypeptide(L)'
;MDTAIKNGAIKEFAAIHVEPNGESQAHRSCGFFSWHRRLLIAMESYLRDQDPKFACVTIPYYDVQTAYVRQAAGECANLYECSDILQEIGGNKAGNDKVSLTQNGKTATGYPVTGYPFTDDCDDKNVCGYTVRSDMTTKPVPSAAGLEFTTKSTTLWVAPWPHLSPRDIFFYSWHAAIDMYLYMYHLCNFGQHLTEEQLLSSKAFTNATDSCDGISGIGPNAKIVQNVIVNGETMDVADHPTLGKYFSHAGSEMWNYGDVTQLGDYSYVYDLPDIVTQQLLSNNEICAAFNTPTSAPSTAPPTSSPETETPLTPGTISPSGSSDSSWSGINGSDVGSSNSDDVYIDSPDDVGYGYFNDTEVPSHSGIYVVDNSTDGSTDAQPSNANSGDYWQW
;
A
#
# COMPACT_ATOMS: atom_id res chain seq x y z
N MET A 1 0.90 16.61 -2.89
CA MET A 1 1.18 16.43 -4.33
C MET A 1 1.56 17.73 -5.04
N ASP A 2 0.72 18.78 -5.06
CA ASP A 2 1.05 20.07 -5.72
C ASP A 2 2.41 20.65 -5.28
N THR A 3 2.66 20.73 -3.96
CA THR A 3 3.97 21.14 -3.44
C THR A 3 5.13 20.27 -3.95
N ALA A 4 4.91 18.96 -4.04
CA ALA A 4 5.90 17.99 -4.53
C ALA A 4 6.19 18.15 -6.04
N ILE A 5 5.22 18.62 -6.82
CA ILE A 5 5.43 18.95 -8.23
C ILE A 5 6.26 20.23 -8.32
N LYS A 6 5.81 21.29 -7.64
CA LYS A 6 6.43 22.63 -7.67
C LYS A 6 7.91 22.63 -7.25
N ASN A 7 8.27 21.80 -6.28
CA ASN A 7 9.65 21.71 -5.81
C ASN A 7 10.47 20.62 -6.51
N GLY A 8 9.93 19.97 -7.54
CA GLY A 8 10.64 19.00 -8.35
C GLY A 8 10.72 17.59 -7.75
N ALA A 9 10.15 17.32 -6.57
CA ALA A 9 10.21 15.99 -5.98
C ALA A 9 9.51 14.92 -6.82
N ILE A 10 8.35 15.20 -7.45
CA ILE A 10 7.71 14.24 -8.36
C ILE A 10 8.65 13.82 -9.50
N LYS A 11 9.42 14.79 -10.02
CA LYS A 11 10.46 14.51 -11.01
C LYS A 11 11.57 13.63 -10.44
N GLU A 12 12.07 13.91 -9.24
CA GLU A 12 13.09 13.07 -8.58
C GLU A 12 12.59 11.64 -8.32
N PHE A 13 11.37 11.47 -7.81
CA PHE A 13 10.76 10.16 -7.61
C PHE A 13 10.58 9.40 -8.93
N ALA A 14 10.14 10.08 -9.98
CA ALA A 14 10.07 9.48 -11.31
C ALA A 14 11.44 9.02 -11.84
N ALA A 15 12.54 9.65 -11.40
CA ALA A 15 13.88 9.30 -11.88
C ALA A 15 14.33 7.92 -11.40
N ILE A 16 13.81 7.48 -10.25
CA ILE A 16 14.03 6.15 -9.68
C ILE A 16 13.48 5.07 -10.63
N HIS A 17 12.32 5.33 -11.22
CA HIS A 17 11.63 4.42 -12.12
C HIS A 17 12.20 4.43 -13.55
N VAL A 18 13.00 5.44 -13.91
CA VAL A 18 13.65 5.54 -15.22
C VAL A 18 14.92 4.68 -15.30
N GLU A 19 15.57 4.38 -14.17
CA GLU A 19 16.81 3.60 -14.15
C GLU A 19 16.54 2.15 -14.62
N PRO A 20 17.27 1.63 -15.63
CA PRO A 20 16.93 0.36 -16.27
C PRO A 20 16.92 -0.87 -15.34
N ASN A 21 17.86 -0.97 -14.41
CA ASN A 21 17.94 -2.14 -13.52
C ASN A 21 16.80 -2.14 -12.52
N GLY A 22 16.54 -0.98 -11.91
CA GLY A 22 15.38 -0.77 -11.04
C GLY A 22 14.06 -1.01 -11.76
N GLU A 23 13.88 -0.47 -12.98
CA GLU A 23 12.67 -0.70 -13.79
C GLU A 23 12.46 -2.19 -14.08
N SER A 24 13.52 -2.91 -14.44
CA SER A 24 13.46 -4.33 -14.71
C SER A 24 13.08 -5.12 -13.46
N GLN A 25 13.66 -4.80 -12.30
CA GLN A 25 13.27 -5.44 -11.04
C GLN A 25 11.81 -5.12 -10.69
N ALA A 26 11.39 -3.86 -10.88
CA ALA A 26 10.05 -3.40 -10.58
C ALA A 26 8.97 -4.03 -11.46
N HIS A 27 9.26 -4.43 -12.72
CA HIS A 27 8.22 -4.83 -13.68
C HIS A 27 8.41 -6.20 -14.34
N ARG A 28 9.54 -6.86 -14.10
CA ARG A 28 9.91 -8.13 -14.77
C ARG A 28 10.40 -9.18 -13.77
N SER A 29 10.03 -9.03 -12.50
CA SER A 29 10.45 -9.94 -11.44
C SER A 29 9.42 -10.00 -10.31
N CYS A 30 9.64 -10.92 -9.37
CA CYS A 30 8.84 -10.99 -8.14
C CYS A 30 9.05 -9.79 -7.19
N GLY A 31 9.98 -8.89 -7.52
CA GLY A 31 10.19 -7.65 -6.78
C GLY A 31 9.11 -6.59 -7.00
N PHE A 32 8.16 -6.78 -7.93
CA PHE A 32 7.15 -5.77 -8.28
C PHE A 32 6.49 -5.14 -7.04
N PHE A 33 5.96 -5.95 -6.12
CA PHE A 33 5.21 -5.45 -4.98
C PHE A 33 6.09 -4.71 -3.97
N SER A 34 7.16 -5.36 -3.50
CA SER A 34 8.08 -4.77 -2.54
C SER A 34 8.75 -3.49 -3.07
N TRP A 35 9.11 -3.46 -4.36
CA TRP A 35 9.70 -2.30 -5.00
C TRP A 35 8.75 -1.11 -5.03
N HIS A 36 7.50 -1.31 -5.46
CA HIS A 36 6.50 -0.25 -5.51
C HIS A 36 6.03 0.17 -4.12
N ARG A 37 5.91 -0.76 -3.16
CA ARG A 37 5.58 -0.45 -1.77
C ARG A 37 6.66 0.42 -1.12
N ARG A 38 7.95 0.11 -1.32
CA ARG A 38 9.05 0.97 -0.85
C ARG A 38 8.96 2.38 -1.44
N LEU A 39 8.61 2.49 -2.73
CA LEU A 39 8.41 3.79 -3.39
C LEU A 39 7.23 4.58 -2.80
N LEU A 40 6.09 3.92 -2.54
CA LEU A 40 4.90 4.53 -1.95
C LEU A 40 5.17 5.05 -0.53
N ILE A 41 5.80 4.23 0.32
CA ILE A 41 6.18 4.62 1.69
C ILE A 41 7.13 5.81 1.67
N ALA A 42 8.11 5.82 0.76
CA ALA A 42 9.03 6.93 0.61
C ALA A 42 8.30 8.22 0.19
N MET A 43 7.36 8.14 -0.77
CA MET A 43 6.54 9.29 -1.19
C MET A 43 5.65 9.79 -0.05
N GLU A 44 5.00 8.90 0.68
CA GLU A 44 4.16 9.26 1.82
C GLU A 44 4.98 9.93 2.92
N SER A 45 6.15 9.39 3.23
CA SER A 45 7.10 9.97 4.18
C SER A 45 7.56 11.36 3.74
N TYR A 46 7.84 11.52 2.44
CA TYR A 46 8.16 12.81 1.85
C TYR A 46 7.02 13.82 2.03
N LEU A 47 5.78 13.42 1.77
CA LEU A 47 4.60 14.28 1.91
C LEU A 47 4.36 14.69 3.37
N ARG A 48 4.56 13.77 4.32
CA ARG A 48 4.46 14.04 5.77
C ARG A 48 5.51 15.03 6.27
N ASP A 49 6.71 15.00 5.70
CA ASP A 49 7.81 15.90 6.06
C ASP A 49 7.65 17.33 5.53
N GLN A 50 6.72 17.57 4.59
CA GLN A 50 6.58 18.90 3.98
C GLN A 50 6.09 19.98 4.96
N ASP A 51 5.24 19.62 5.93
CA ASP A 51 4.64 20.53 6.91
C ASP A 51 4.03 19.70 8.05
N PRO A 52 4.11 20.11 9.32
CA PRO A 52 3.47 19.39 10.43
C PRO A 52 1.98 19.09 10.24
N LYS A 53 1.25 19.93 9.49
CA LYS A 53 -0.17 19.66 9.18
C LYS A 53 -0.38 18.44 8.27
N PHE A 54 0.68 17.97 7.60
CA PHE A 54 0.67 16.80 6.74
C PHE A 54 1.17 15.53 7.45
N ALA A 55 1.47 15.59 8.76
CA ALA A 55 2.04 14.47 9.51
C ALA A 55 1.24 13.16 9.40
N CYS A 56 -0.08 13.26 9.19
CA CYS A 56 -0.99 12.10 9.06
C CYS A 56 -1.44 11.83 7.62
N VAL A 57 -0.82 12.46 6.61
CA VAL A 57 -1.20 12.23 5.20
C VAL A 57 -0.89 10.79 4.82
N THR A 58 -1.83 10.17 4.13
CA THR A 58 -1.66 8.90 3.42
C THR A 58 -1.93 9.10 1.94
N ILE A 59 -1.32 8.26 1.10
CA ILE A 59 -1.63 8.23 -0.34
C ILE A 59 -2.94 7.47 -0.53
N PRO A 60 -4.02 8.11 -1.03
CA PRO A 60 -5.28 7.43 -1.25
C PRO A 60 -5.14 6.44 -2.40
N TYR A 61 -5.67 5.23 -2.24
CA TYR A 61 -5.78 4.27 -3.34
C TYR A 61 -6.91 4.68 -4.29
N TYR A 62 -6.77 4.34 -5.57
CA TYR A 62 -7.85 4.51 -6.55
C TYR A 62 -8.86 3.37 -6.44
N ASP A 63 -10.11 3.68 -6.07
CA ASP A 63 -11.23 2.73 -6.05
C ASP A 63 -11.76 2.44 -7.47
N VAL A 64 -10.99 1.63 -8.16
CA VAL A 64 -11.31 1.09 -9.48
C VAL A 64 -12.55 0.17 -9.48
N GLN A 65 -12.91 -0.44 -8.35
CA GLN A 65 -14.12 -1.28 -8.28
C GLN A 65 -15.37 -0.43 -8.41
N THR A 66 -15.45 0.64 -7.64
CA THR A 66 -16.56 1.58 -7.73
C THR A 66 -16.65 2.17 -9.13
N ALA A 67 -15.53 2.60 -9.71
CA ALA A 67 -15.51 3.11 -11.09
C ALA A 67 -15.99 2.06 -12.12
N TYR A 68 -15.60 0.79 -11.96
CA TYR A 68 -16.01 -0.29 -12.86
C TYR A 68 -17.51 -0.57 -12.75
N VAL A 69 -18.04 -0.65 -11.52
CA VAL A 69 -19.47 -0.86 -11.26
C VAL A 69 -20.30 0.27 -11.84
N ARG A 70 -19.87 1.53 -11.69
CA ARG A 70 -20.54 2.69 -12.31
C ARG A 70 -20.58 2.57 -13.83
N GLN A 71 -19.48 2.16 -14.46
CA GLN A 71 -19.46 1.94 -15.91
C GLN A 71 -20.40 0.79 -16.31
N ALA A 72 -20.39 -0.32 -15.57
CA ALA A 72 -21.24 -1.47 -15.84
C ALA A 72 -22.74 -1.16 -15.66
N ALA A 73 -23.08 -0.26 -14.73
CA ALA A 73 -24.43 0.27 -14.53
C ALA A 73 -24.86 1.29 -15.60
N GLY A 74 -23.95 1.72 -16.48
CA GLY A 74 -24.22 2.71 -17.53
C GLY A 74 -24.29 4.15 -17.01
N GLU A 75 -23.75 4.44 -15.82
CA GLU A 75 -23.74 5.78 -15.22
C GLU A 75 -22.70 6.71 -15.86
N CYS A 76 -21.68 6.13 -16.50
CA CYS A 76 -20.56 6.80 -17.15
C CYS A 76 -20.02 5.89 -18.27
N ALA A 77 -19.36 6.47 -19.28
CA ALA A 77 -19.01 5.72 -20.50
C ALA A 77 -17.56 5.24 -20.58
N ASN A 78 -16.63 5.84 -19.83
CA ASN A 78 -15.21 5.62 -19.99
C ASN A 78 -14.43 5.89 -18.69
N LEU A 79 -13.14 5.54 -18.69
CA LEU A 79 -12.25 5.68 -17.54
C LEU A 79 -12.23 7.09 -16.98
N TYR A 80 -12.27 8.13 -17.83
CA TYR A 80 -12.28 9.51 -17.35
C TYR A 80 -13.59 9.87 -16.61
N GLU A 81 -14.73 9.57 -17.22
CA GLU A 81 -16.05 9.89 -16.65
C GLU A 81 -16.37 9.11 -15.38
N CYS A 82 -15.86 7.87 -15.28
CA CYS A 82 -16.11 7.00 -14.14
C CYS A 82 -15.15 7.20 -12.96
N SER A 83 -14.09 7.99 -13.14
CA SER A 83 -13.03 8.18 -12.14
C SER A 83 -12.95 9.62 -11.68
N ASP A 84 -13.55 9.92 -10.53
CA ASP A 84 -13.58 11.27 -9.98
C ASP A 84 -12.15 11.80 -9.72
N ILE A 85 -11.24 10.93 -9.27
CA ILE A 85 -9.82 11.28 -9.09
C ILE A 85 -9.20 11.83 -10.39
N LEU A 86 -9.47 11.26 -11.56
CA LEU A 86 -8.89 11.74 -12.83
C LEU A 86 -9.43 13.12 -13.24
N GLN A 87 -10.63 13.47 -12.78
CA GLN A 87 -11.23 14.78 -12.98
C GLN A 87 -10.61 15.82 -12.04
N GLU A 88 -10.24 15.41 -10.83
CA GLU A 88 -9.60 16.27 -9.82
C GLU A 88 -8.11 16.50 -10.08
N ILE A 89 -7.38 15.48 -10.57
CA ILE A 89 -5.96 15.57 -10.86
C ILE A 89 -5.71 15.66 -12.37
N GLY A 90 -5.59 16.90 -12.85
CA GLY A 90 -5.22 17.23 -14.22
C GLY A 90 -6.39 17.31 -15.19
N GLY A 91 -7.45 16.54 -14.97
CA GLY A 91 -8.61 16.50 -15.86
C GLY A 91 -8.32 15.79 -17.18
N ASN A 92 -9.14 16.10 -18.19
CA ASN A 92 -9.06 15.52 -19.53
C ASN A 92 -7.88 16.11 -20.34
N LYS A 93 -7.57 15.50 -21.50
CA LYS A 93 -6.61 16.06 -22.46
C LYS A 93 -6.97 17.50 -22.83
N ALA A 94 -5.97 18.38 -22.79
CA ALA A 94 -6.09 19.80 -23.12
C ALA A 94 -6.08 20.07 -24.63
N GLY A 95 -5.66 19.08 -25.44
CA GLY A 95 -5.58 19.19 -26.90
C GLY A 95 -5.52 17.83 -27.58
N ASN A 96 -5.68 17.83 -28.91
CA ASN A 96 -5.66 16.63 -29.74
C ASN A 96 -4.27 16.31 -30.32
N ASP A 97 -3.32 17.24 -30.20
CA ASP A 97 -1.95 17.02 -30.61
C ASP A 97 -1.15 16.41 -29.46
N LYS A 98 -0.32 15.41 -29.78
CA LYS A 98 0.55 14.79 -28.80
C LYS A 98 1.77 15.67 -28.54
N VAL A 99 2.18 15.72 -27.28
CA VAL A 99 3.36 16.43 -26.79
C VAL A 99 4.30 15.46 -26.10
N SER A 100 5.52 15.88 -25.80
CA SER A 100 6.52 15.01 -25.18
C SER A 100 7.20 15.65 -23.97
N LEU A 101 7.40 14.85 -22.93
CA LEU A 101 8.24 15.16 -21.77
C LEU A 101 9.49 14.28 -21.78
N THR A 102 10.59 14.83 -21.30
CA THR A 102 11.88 14.14 -21.24
C THR A 102 12.44 14.11 -19.83
N GLN A 103 12.98 12.94 -19.45
CA GLN A 103 13.64 12.78 -18.17
C GLN A 103 14.69 11.67 -18.22
N ASN A 104 15.90 11.98 -17.72
CA ASN A 104 17.09 11.13 -17.75
C ASN A 104 17.33 10.49 -19.12
N GLY A 105 17.18 11.29 -20.19
CA GLY A 105 17.37 10.86 -21.58
C GLY A 105 16.24 9.99 -22.16
N LYS A 106 15.21 9.67 -21.37
CA LYS A 106 13.99 9.01 -21.84
C LYS A 106 12.92 10.03 -22.22
N THR A 107 12.01 9.64 -23.10
CA THR A 107 10.95 10.52 -23.62
C THR A 107 9.60 9.83 -23.49
N ALA A 108 8.62 10.55 -22.95
CA ALA A 108 7.23 10.15 -22.92
C ALA A 108 6.40 11.07 -23.82
N THR A 109 5.73 10.50 -24.81
CA THR A 109 4.80 11.17 -25.73
C THR A 109 3.34 10.79 -25.46
N GLY A 110 2.48 11.77 -25.20
CA GLY A 110 1.05 11.57 -24.94
C GLY A 110 0.25 12.82 -25.21
N TYR A 111 -1.03 12.83 -24.82
CA TYR A 111 -1.87 14.02 -24.84
C TYR A 111 -1.55 14.90 -23.63
N PRO A 112 -1.45 16.23 -23.82
CA PRO A 112 -1.16 17.15 -22.73
C PRO A 112 -2.31 17.19 -21.74
N VAL A 113 -1.98 17.14 -20.45
CA VAL A 113 -2.91 17.36 -19.35
C VAL A 113 -2.39 18.55 -18.53
N THR A 114 -3.13 19.65 -18.59
CA THR A 114 -2.69 20.97 -18.06
C THR A 114 -3.47 21.40 -16.81
N GLY A 115 -4.47 20.62 -16.38
CA GLY A 115 -5.22 20.94 -15.16
C GLY A 115 -4.35 20.84 -13.91
N TYR A 116 -4.85 21.42 -12.83
CA TYR A 116 -4.19 21.34 -11.52
C TYR A 116 -3.96 19.86 -11.12
N PRO A 117 -2.78 19.48 -10.58
CA PRO A 117 -1.67 20.33 -10.18
C PRO A 117 -0.49 20.43 -11.17
N PHE A 118 -0.69 20.11 -12.45
CA PHE A 118 0.41 19.98 -13.43
C PHE A 118 0.91 21.31 -14.04
N THR A 119 0.38 22.45 -13.60
CA THR A 119 0.74 23.77 -14.15
C THR A 119 2.20 24.14 -13.91
N ASP A 120 2.82 23.61 -12.86
CA ASP A 120 4.21 23.86 -12.50
C ASP A 120 5.11 22.63 -12.73
N ASP A 121 4.58 21.58 -13.37
CA ASP A 121 5.37 20.40 -13.70
C ASP A 121 6.32 20.69 -14.87
N CYS A 122 7.60 20.35 -14.73
CA CYS A 122 8.65 20.63 -15.71
C CYS A 122 9.53 19.39 -15.96
N ASP A 123 9.94 19.18 -17.20
CA ASP A 123 10.85 18.10 -17.61
C ASP A 123 12.33 18.51 -17.54
N ASP A 124 13.26 17.67 -18.02
CA ASP A 124 14.71 17.99 -18.06
C ASP A 124 15.09 19.11 -19.04
N LYS A 125 14.23 19.41 -20.01
CA LYS A 125 14.44 20.46 -21.01
C LYS A 125 13.74 21.76 -20.62
N ASN A 126 13.23 21.87 -19.39
CA ASN A 126 12.41 22.98 -18.92
C ASN A 126 11.14 23.18 -19.76
N VAL A 127 10.62 22.10 -20.35
CA VAL A 127 9.28 22.08 -20.94
C VAL A 127 8.31 21.89 -19.78
N CYS A 128 7.46 22.89 -19.55
CA CYS A 128 6.62 22.97 -18.36
C CYS A 128 5.13 23.14 -18.67
N GLY A 129 4.30 22.92 -17.64
CA GLY A 129 2.88 23.28 -17.64
C GLY A 129 1.93 22.16 -18.02
N TYR A 130 2.43 20.94 -18.15
CA TYR A 130 1.61 19.76 -18.40
C TYR A 130 2.31 18.47 -17.97
N THR A 131 1.49 17.46 -17.68
CA THR A 131 1.91 16.05 -17.77
C THR A 131 1.39 15.42 -19.06
N VAL A 132 1.82 14.20 -19.39
CA VAL A 132 1.35 13.46 -20.57
C VAL A 132 0.56 12.22 -20.17
N ARG A 133 -0.64 12.08 -20.75
CA ARG A 133 -1.51 10.91 -20.58
C ARG A 133 -1.91 10.30 -21.93
N SER A 134 -2.38 9.06 -21.91
CA SER A 134 -3.20 8.51 -22.99
C SER A 134 -4.57 9.21 -23.04
N ASP A 135 -5.37 8.97 -24.07
CA ASP A 135 -6.73 9.54 -24.15
C ASP A 135 -7.73 8.71 -23.32
N MET A 136 -7.95 9.08 -22.06
CA MET A 136 -8.81 8.34 -21.14
C MET A 136 -10.28 8.26 -21.59
N THR A 137 -10.77 9.19 -22.42
CA THR A 137 -12.15 9.13 -22.91
C THR A 137 -12.37 7.99 -23.91
N THR A 138 -11.28 7.37 -24.39
CA THR A 138 -11.31 6.23 -25.31
C THR A 138 -11.06 4.90 -24.60
N LYS A 139 -10.88 4.90 -23.28
CA LYS A 139 -10.51 3.72 -22.51
C LYS A 139 -11.67 3.27 -21.62
N PRO A 140 -11.98 1.97 -21.54
CA PRO A 140 -12.88 1.46 -20.51
C PRO A 140 -12.19 1.46 -19.15
N VAL A 141 -12.97 1.49 -18.07
CA VAL A 141 -12.51 1.18 -16.72
C VAL A 141 -12.14 -0.31 -16.67
N PRO A 142 -10.92 -0.67 -16.20
CA PRO A 142 -10.56 -2.07 -16.01
C PRO A 142 -11.36 -2.68 -14.85
N SER A 143 -11.78 -3.93 -14.98
CA SER A 143 -12.33 -4.70 -13.85
C SER A 143 -11.23 -5.00 -12.81
N ALA A 144 -11.59 -5.38 -11.58
CA ALA A 144 -10.63 -5.92 -10.60
C ALA A 144 -9.77 -7.04 -11.21
N ALA A 145 -10.44 -8.01 -11.81
CA ALA A 145 -9.83 -9.13 -12.52
C ALA A 145 -9.12 -8.70 -13.83
N GLY A 146 -9.24 -7.43 -14.24
CA GLY A 146 -8.51 -6.83 -15.36
C GLY A 146 -7.27 -6.06 -14.92
N LEU A 147 -7.21 -5.60 -13.66
CA LEU A 147 -5.97 -5.07 -13.05
C LEU A 147 -4.90 -6.15 -12.92
N GLU A 148 -5.39 -7.37 -12.79
CA GLU A 148 -4.76 -8.66 -12.91
C GLU A 148 -3.92 -8.84 -14.19
N PHE A 149 -4.39 -8.25 -15.30
CA PHE A 149 -3.81 -8.39 -16.63
C PHE A 149 -2.70 -7.36 -16.86
N THR A 150 -1.54 -7.66 -16.28
CA THR A 150 -0.23 -7.03 -16.52
C THR A 150 -0.16 -5.55 -16.11
N THR A 151 0.66 -5.28 -15.10
CA THR A 151 1.11 -3.95 -14.67
C THR A 151 1.69 -3.11 -15.82
N LYS A 152 2.12 -3.77 -16.91
CA LYS A 152 2.46 -3.16 -18.19
C LYS A 152 1.25 -2.61 -18.95
N SER A 153 0.13 -3.34 -19.06
CA SER A 153 -1.06 -2.93 -19.82
C SER A 153 -1.81 -1.79 -19.14
N THR A 154 -1.87 -1.78 -17.81
CA THR A 154 -2.58 -0.74 -17.07
C THR A 154 -1.89 0.60 -16.97
N THR A 155 -0.58 0.57 -16.75
CA THR A 155 0.24 1.77 -16.94
C THR A 155 0.11 2.27 -18.37
N LEU A 156 0.10 1.39 -19.39
CA LEU A 156 -0.14 1.75 -20.81
C LEU A 156 -1.46 2.51 -21.04
N TRP A 157 -2.53 2.15 -20.30
CA TRP A 157 -3.83 2.80 -20.43
C TRP A 157 -3.78 4.25 -19.98
N VAL A 158 -2.99 4.56 -18.94
CA VAL A 158 -2.92 5.92 -18.37
C VAL A 158 -1.73 6.71 -18.89
N ALA A 159 -0.54 6.12 -18.83
CA ALA A 159 0.71 6.66 -19.30
C ALA A 159 1.33 5.73 -20.36
N PRO A 160 1.44 6.15 -21.64
CA PRO A 160 1.95 5.28 -22.71
C PRO A 160 3.42 4.84 -22.53
N TRP A 161 4.10 5.28 -21.47
CA TRP A 161 5.52 5.07 -21.21
C TRP A 161 5.74 4.63 -19.76
N PRO A 162 5.87 3.32 -19.50
CA PRO A 162 5.91 2.79 -18.13
C PRO A 162 7.00 3.42 -17.26
N HIS A 163 8.20 3.60 -17.81
CA HIS A 163 9.36 4.16 -17.14
C HIS A 163 9.19 5.63 -16.68
N LEU A 164 8.27 6.39 -17.26
CA LEU A 164 7.98 7.78 -16.89
C LEU A 164 6.61 7.95 -16.25
N SER A 165 5.90 6.86 -15.95
CA SER A 165 4.57 6.90 -15.36
C SER A 165 4.48 7.62 -14.00
N PRO A 166 5.49 7.62 -13.10
CA PRO A 166 5.39 8.35 -11.82
C PRO A 166 5.41 9.89 -11.96
N ARG A 167 5.61 10.42 -13.17
CA ARG A 167 5.39 11.84 -13.50
C ARG A 167 3.93 12.26 -13.40
N ASP A 168 3.03 11.32 -13.62
CA ASP A 168 1.62 11.53 -13.37
C ASP A 168 1.31 11.12 -11.94
N ILE A 169 0.84 12.07 -11.13
CA ILE A 169 0.54 11.77 -9.72
C ILE A 169 -0.57 10.73 -9.53
N PHE A 170 -1.36 10.43 -10.58
CA PHE A 170 -2.28 9.28 -10.56
C PHE A 170 -1.56 7.95 -10.31
N PHE A 171 -0.28 7.83 -10.72
CA PHE A 171 0.56 6.66 -10.50
C PHE A 171 0.54 6.19 -9.04
N TYR A 172 0.66 7.12 -8.09
CA TYR A 172 0.75 6.77 -6.67
C TYR A 172 -0.57 6.19 -6.15
N SER A 173 -1.71 6.76 -6.53
CA SER A 173 -3.03 6.22 -6.18
C SER A 173 -3.33 4.89 -6.89
N TRP A 174 -2.86 4.76 -8.13
CA TRP A 174 -2.95 3.50 -8.87
C TRP A 174 -2.15 2.39 -8.20
N HIS A 175 -0.88 2.64 -7.85
CA HIS A 175 -0.04 1.66 -7.18
C HIS A 175 -0.47 1.40 -5.73
N ALA A 176 -1.06 2.38 -5.04
CA ALA A 176 -1.70 2.14 -3.74
C ALA A 176 -2.92 1.20 -3.86
N ALA A 177 -3.66 1.23 -4.97
CA ALA A 177 -4.72 0.25 -5.23
C ALA A 177 -4.14 -1.15 -5.48
N ILE A 178 -3.04 -1.26 -6.23
CA ILE A 178 -2.35 -2.55 -6.43
C ILE A 178 -1.84 -3.12 -5.09
N ASP A 179 -1.29 -2.26 -4.24
CA ASP A 179 -0.81 -2.65 -2.92
C ASP A 179 -1.96 -3.11 -2.00
N MET A 180 -3.12 -2.46 -2.09
CA MET A 180 -4.36 -2.89 -1.44
C MET A 180 -4.81 -4.28 -1.92
N TYR A 181 -4.71 -4.58 -3.22
CA TYR A 181 -5.04 -5.92 -3.72
C TYR A 181 -4.08 -6.99 -3.22
N LEU A 182 -2.79 -6.67 -3.08
CA LEU A 182 -1.84 -7.58 -2.44
C LEU A 182 -2.21 -7.83 -0.98
N TYR A 183 -2.60 -6.79 -0.24
CA TYR A 183 -3.10 -6.94 1.13
C TYR A 183 -4.34 -7.84 1.19
N MET A 184 -5.30 -7.67 0.27
CA MET A 184 -6.47 -8.56 0.18
C MET A 184 -6.06 -10.01 -0.14
N TYR A 185 -5.11 -10.22 -1.05
CA TYR A 185 -4.57 -11.54 -1.34
C TYR A 185 -4.00 -12.19 -0.08
N HIS A 186 -3.26 -11.41 0.72
CA HIS A 186 -2.68 -11.89 1.97
C HIS A 186 -3.75 -12.30 2.98
N LEU A 187 -4.80 -11.50 3.12
CA LEU A 187 -5.96 -11.85 3.95
C LEU A 187 -6.59 -13.18 3.48
N CYS A 188 -6.83 -13.35 2.18
CA CYS A 188 -7.46 -14.57 1.65
C CYS A 188 -6.60 -15.83 1.79
N ASN A 189 -5.27 -15.71 1.68
CA ASN A 189 -4.35 -16.86 1.61
C ASN A 189 -3.65 -17.20 2.92
N PHE A 190 -3.45 -16.21 3.79
CA PHE A 190 -2.73 -16.34 5.05
C PHE A 190 -3.59 -15.97 6.27
N GLY A 191 -4.76 -15.35 6.06
CA GLY A 191 -5.72 -15.02 7.12
C GLY A 191 -5.42 -13.68 7.77
N GLN A 192 -4.20 -13.50 8.29
CA GLN A 192 -3.71 -12.24 8.85
C GLN A 192 -2.26 -12.38 9.31
N HIS A 193 -1.47 -11.32 9.11
CA HIS A 193 -0.01 -11.20 9.27
C HIS A 193 0.81 -12.38 8.74
N LEU A 194 1.70 -12.13 7.77
CA LEU A 194 2.58 -13.18 7.29
C LEU A 194 3.64 -13.52 8.35
N THR A 195 3.87 -14.80 8.62
CA THR A 195 5.04 -15.20 9.41
C THR A 195 6.33 -14.90 8.64
N GLU A 196 7.46 -14.80 9.34
CA GLU A 196 8.77 -14.66 8.68
C GLU A 196 9.00 -15.79 7.66
N GLU A 197 8.63 -17.03 7.99
CA GLU A 197 8.71 -18.16 7.05
C GLU A 197 7.86 -17.94 5.78
N GLN A 198 6.66 -17.37 5.94
CA GLN A 198 5.80 -17.03 4.80
C GLN A 198 6.37 -15.87 3.99
N LEU A 199 6.94 -14.84 4.62
CA LEU A 199 7.63 -13.73 3.97
C LEU A 199 8.90 -14.18 3.23
N LEU A 200 9.58 -15.20 3.74
CA LEU A 200 10.74 -15.81 3.08
C LEU A 200 10.35 -16.84 2.01
N SER A 201 9.05 -17.04 1.78
CA SER A 201 8.53 -17.82 0.66
C SER A 201 8.18 -16.93 -0.54
N SER A 202 8.31 -17.45 -1.77
CA SER A 202 7.88 -16.75 -2.99
C SER A 202 6.39 -16.41 -2.98
N LYS A 203 5.57 -17.22 -2.28
CA LYS A 203 4.11 -17.10 -2.22
C LYS A 203 3.62 -15.77 -1.64
N ALA A 204 4.44 -15.08 -0.83
CA ALA A 204 4.08 -13.74 -0.33
C ALA A 204 4.05 -12.68 -1.45
N PHE A 205 4.76 -12.92 -2.56
CA PHE A 205 4.97 -11.95 -3.64
C PHE A 205 4.43 -12.41 -5.01
N THR A 206 4.06 -13.68 -5.15
CA THR A 206 3.55 -14.25 -6.42
C THR A 206 2.57 -15.40 -6.18
N ASN A 207 1.74 -15.71 -7.19
CA ASN A 207 0.83 -16.85 -7.17
C ASN A 207 1.58 -18.19 -7.26
N ALA A 208 0.90 -19.27 -6.88
CA ALA A 208 1.36 -20.64 -6.57
C ALA A 208 2.03 -21.44 -7.72
N THR A 209 2.39 -20.83 -8.86
CA THR A 209 3.10 -21.49 -9.97
C THR A 209 4.55 -21.04 -10.17
N ASP A 210 5.12 -20.25 -9.24
CA ASP A 210 6.56 -20.13 -8.99
C ASP A 210 7.47 -19.83 -10.21
N SER A 211 7.15 -18.83 -11.02
CA SER A 211 8.19 -18.26 -11.90
C SER A 211 8.12 -16.74 -12.00
N CYS A 212 9.17 -16.08 -11.52
CA CYS A 212 9.40 -14.64 -11.61
C CYS A 212 9.87 -14.24 -13.01
N ASP A 213 9.04 -14.42 -14.06
CA ASP A 213 9.37 -14.12 -15.47
C ASP A 213 10.74 -14.67 -15.95
N GLY A 214 11.24 -15.73 -15.31
CA GLY A 214 12.55 -16.32 -15.62
C GLY A 214 13.78 -15.55 -15.11
N ILE A 215 13.64 -14.48 -14.32
CA ILE A 215 14.79 -13.83 -13.67
C ILE A 215 15.17 -14.60 -12.40
N SER A 216 16.18 -15.46 -12.52
CA SER A 216 16.78 -16.16 -11.38
C SER A 216 17.47 -15.16 -10.44
N GLY A 217 17.28 -15.35 -9.12
CA GLY A 217 18.01 -14.59 -8.10
C GLY A 217 17.25 -13.41 -7.47
N ILE A 218 16.01 -13.15 -7.90
CA ILE A 218 15.13 -12.17 -7.24
C ILE A 218 14.15 -12.92 -6.35
N GLY A 219 14.56 -13.10 -5.09
CA GLY A 219 13.75 -13.70 -4.03
C GLY A 219 13.63 -12.79 -2.81
N PRO A 220 13.08 -13.28 -1.69
CA PRO A 220 12.80 -12.46 -0.51
C PRO A 220 14.03 -11.75 0.08
N ASN A 221 15.20 -12.40 0.03
CA ASN A 221 16.47 -11.81 0.50
C ASN A 221 17.16 -10.90 -0.52
N ALA A 222 16.64 -10.78 -1.74
CA ALA A 222 17.24 -9.89 -2.74
C ALA A 222 17.08 -8.43 -2.29
N LYS A 223 18.10 -7.61 -2.55
CA LYS A 223 18.01 -6.17 -2.32
C LYS A 223 17.05 -5.51 -3.32
N ILE A 224 16.29 -4.53 -2.84
CA ILE A 224 15.50 -3.63 -3.68
C ILE A 224 16.45 -2.64 -4.35
N VAL A 225 16.52 -2.74 -5.68
CA VAL A 225 17.31 -1.88 -6.56
C VAL A 225 16.46 -0.66 -6.92
N GLN A 226 16.65 0.42 -6.17
CA GLN A 226 16.08 1.73 -6.47
C GLN A 226 17.23 2.70 -6.64
N ASN A 227 17.65 2.90 -7.88
CA ASN A 227 18.75 3.78 -8.22
C ASN A 227 18.23 5.01 -8.96
N VAL A 228 19.00 6.09 -8.91
CA VAL A 228 18.77 7.30 -9.72
C VAL A 228 20.01 7.62 -10.53
N ILE A 229 19.80 8.23 -11.69
CA ILE A 229 20.88 8.78 -12.51
C ILE A 229 20.94 10.28 -12.24
N VAL A 230 22.03 10.74 -11.64
CA VAL A 230 22.30 12.16 -11.34
C VAL A 230 23.59 12.55 -12.05
N ASN A 231 23.52 13.56 -12.93
CA ASN A 231 24.67 14.02 -13.73
C ASN A 231 25.36 12.90 -14.56
N GLY A 232 24.61 11.86 -14.93
CA GLY A 232 25.13 10.72 -15.69
C GLY A 232 25.76 9.62 -14.83
N GLU A 233 25.81 9.78 -13.51
CA GLU A 233 26.25 8.75 -12.58
C GLU A 233 25.05 8.07 -11.91
N THR A 234 25.10 6.75 -11.81
CA THR A 234 24.09 5.95 -11.10
C THR A 234 24.43 5.90 -9.62
N MET A 235 23.46 6.17 -8.76
CA MET A 235 23.59 6.03 -7.31
C MET A 235 22.36 5.34 -6.71
N ASP A 236 22.53 4.65 -5.58
CA ASP A 236 21.40 4.16 -4.79
C ASP A 236 20.59 5.36 -4.28
N VAL A 237 19.27 5.29 -4.36
CA VAL A 237 18.39 6.36 -3.89
C VAL A 237 18.56 6.63 -2.40
N ALA A 238 18.97 5.64 -1.59
CA ALA A 238 19.26 5.80 -0.18
C ALA A 238 20.45 6.74 0.07
N ASP A 239 21.37 6.86 -0.89
CA ASP A 239 22.49 7.80 -0.86
C ASP A 239 22.12 9.18 -1.45
N HIS A 240 20.90 9.34 -1.98
CA HIS A 240 20.46 10.60 -2.59
C HIS A 240 20.38 11.71 -1.54
N PRO A 241 20.97 12.90 -1.77
CA PRO A 241 21.09 13.94 -0.75
C PRO A 241 19.74 14.48 -0.24
N THR A 242 18.69 14.45 -1.07
CA THR A 242 17.35 14.94 -0.71
C THR A 242 16.39 13.82 -0.37
N LEU A 243 16.45 12.71 -1.12
CA LEU A 243 15.47 11.64 -1.05
C LEU A 243 15.90 10.52 -0.11
N GLY A 244 17.20 10.33 0.10
CA GLY A 244 17.76 9.14 0.75
C GLY A 244 17.21 8.87 2.14
N LYS A 245 16.91 9.93 2.91
CA LYS A 245 16.28 9.81 4.22
C LYS A 245 14.95 9.05 4.17
N TYR A 246 14.19 9.16 3.08
CA TYR A 246 12.90 8.49 2.91
C TYR A 246 12.99 7.04 2.38
N PHE A 247 14.19 6.56 2.04
CA PHE A 247 14.41 5.20 1.54
C PHE A 247 15.16 4.32 2.54
N SER A 248 15.36 4.82 3.76
CA SER A 248 16.05 4.14 4.85
C SER A 248 15.11 3.31 5.76
N HIS A 249 13.83 3.23 5.43
CA HIS A 249 12.80 2.54 6.22
C HIS A 249 12.84 1.02 6.06
N ALA A 250 12.32 0.29 7.06
CA ALA A 250 12.07 -1.17 7.10
C ALA A 250 13.21 -2.13 6.68
N GLY A 251 14.34 -1.65 6.14
CA GLY A 251 15.38 -2.44 5.51
C GLY A 251 15.46 -2.24 4.00
N SER A 252 16.38 -2.97 3.35
CA SER A 252 16.63 -2.86 1.90
C SER A 252 16.29 -4.13 1.12
N GLU A 253 15.80 -5.18 1.77
CA GLU A 253 15.52 -6.48 1.15
C GLU A 253 14.03 -6.61 0.82
N MET A 254 13.69 -7.47 -0.15
CA MET A 254 12.30 -7.63 -0.63
C MET A 254 11.33 -8.03 0.50
N TRP A 255 11.77 -8.89 1.41
CA TRP A 255 10.94 -9.40 2.49
C TRP A 255 10.53 -8.32 3.50
N ASN A 256 11.36 -7.29 3.68
CA ASN A 256 11.06 -6.16 4.57
C ASN A 256 9.77 -5.42 4.17
N TYR A 257 9.37 -5.55 2.91
CA TYR A 257 8.19 -4.92 2.34
C TYR A 257 7.14 -5.95 1.91
N GLY A 258 7.23 -7.19 2.39
CA GLY A 258 6.29 -8.24 2.00
C GLY A 258 4.91 -8.10 2.64
N ASP A 259 4.81 -7.52 3.84
CA ASP A 259 3.54 -7.32 4.54
C ASP A 259 3.37 -5.86 4.99
N VAL A 260 2.31 -5.19 4.53
CA VAL A 260 2.00 -3.78 4.89
C VAL A 260 1.79 -3.57 6.37
N THR A 261 1.43 -4.61 7.10
CA THR A 261 1.13 -4.54 8.52
C THR A 261 2.37 -4.74 9.40
N GLN A 262 3.53 -5.02 8.81
CA GLN A 262 4.78 -5.33 9.51
C GLN A 262 5.94 -4.44 9.03
N LEU A 263 5.66 -3.13 8.87
CA LEU A 263 6.60 -2.11 8.40
C LEU A 263 7.11 -1.19 9.53
N GLY A 264 6.88 -1.55 10.79
CA GLY A 264 7.15 -0.69 11.96
C GLY A 264 6.20 0.51 12.00
N ASP A 265 6.73 1.71 12.20
CA ASP A 265 5.96 2.98 12.27
C ASP A 265 5.22 3.33 10.98
N TYR A 266 5.55 2.65 9.88
CA TYR A 266 4.93 2.82 8.57
C TYR A 266 3.90 1.74 8.27
N SER A 267 3.55 0.90 9.24
CA SER A 267 2.54 -0.13 9.05
C SER A 267 1.16 0.48 8.86
N TYR A 268 0.38 -0.04 7.93
CA TYR A 268 -0.99 0.41 7.69
C TYR A 268 -1.90 -0.76 7.33
N VAL A 269 -3.20 -0.51 7.50
CA VAL A 269 -4.28 -1.37 7.04
C VAL A 269 -5.13 -0.58 6.07
N TYR A 270 -5.59 -1.24 5.01
CA TYR A 270 -6.50 -0.60 4.07
C TYR A 270 -7.93 -0.61 4.60
N ASP A 271 -8.60 0.54 4.46
CA ASP A 271 -10.06 0.59 4.49
C ASP A 271 -10.55 0.00 3.16
N LEU A 272 -11.21 -1.16 3.21
CA LEU A 272 -11.57 -1.92 2.03
C LEU A 272 -13.02 -1.60 1.62
N PRO A 273 -13.31 -1.43 0.31
CA PRO A 273 -14.68 -1.22 -0.14
C PRO A 273 -15.63 -2.34 0.33
N ASP A 274 -16.86 -2.01 0.72
CA ASP A 274 -17.86 -2.99 1.16
C ASP A 274 -18.08 -4.11 0.14
N ILE A 275 -18.05 -3.78 -1.15
CA ILE A 275 -18.19 -4.78 -2.21
C ILE A 275 -17.09 -5.84 -2.15
N VAL A 276 -15.86 -5.44 -1.82
CA VAL A 276 -14.72 -6.35 -1.67
C VAL A 276 -14.89 -7.22 -0.43
N THR A 277 -15.20 -6.62 0.71
CA THR A 277 -15.30 -7.35 1.98
C THR A 277 -16.47 -8.33 1.95
N GLN A 278 -17.62 -7.92 1.41
CA GLN A 278 -18.83 -8.74 1.37
C GLN A 278 -18.82 -9.80 0.28
N GLN A 279 -18.27 -9.53 -0.91
CA GLN A 279 -18.34 -10.50 -2.01
C GLN A 279 -17.13 -11.43 -2.08
N LEU A 280 -15.94 -10.91 -1.79
CA LEU A 280 -14.70 -11.66 -1.93
C LEU A 280 -14.27 -12.24 -0.58
N LEU A 281 -14.01 -11.37 0.40
CA LEU A 281 -13.42 -11.82 1.67
C LEU A 281 -14.35 -12.73 2.46
N SER A 282 -15.67 -12.51 2.41
CA SER A 282 -16.64 -13.38 3.10
C SER A 282 -16.87 -14.74 2.42
N ASN A 283 -16.36 -14.93 1.20
CA ASN A 283 -16.54 -16.18 0.46
C ASN A 283 -15.53 -17.23 0.94
N ASN A 284 -16.00 -18.20 1.72
CA ASN A 284 -15.17 -19.29 2.25
C ASN A 284 -14.52 -20.18 1.17
N GLU A 285 -15.08 -20.25 -0.03
CA GLU A 285 -14.49 -21.02 -1.13
C GLU A 285 -13.27 -20.31 -1.74
N ILE A 286 -13.26 -18.96 -1.70
CA ILE A 286 -12.20 -18.14 -2.29
C ILE A 286 -11.18 -17.70 -1.23
N CYS A 287 -11.63 -17.29 -0.05
CA CYS A 287 -10.83 -16.69 1.02
C CYS A 287 -10.93 -17.50 2.32
N ALA A 288 -10.60 -18.79 2.24
CA ALA A 288 -10.72 -19.71 3.37
C ALA A 288 -9.88 -19.30 4.59
N ALA A 289 -8.66 -18.77 4.39
CA ALA A 289 -7.78 -18.39 5.48
C ALA A 289 -8.35 -17.20 6.27
N PHE A 290 -8.96 -16.21 5.58
CA PHE A 290 -9.59 -15.05 6.20
C PHE A 290 -10.74 -15.45 7.13
N ASN A 291 -11.53 -16.44 6.71
CA ASN A 291 -12.73 -16.88 7.44
C ASN A 291 -12.46 -17.98 8.47
N THR A 292 -11.20 -18.42 8.61
CA THR A 292 -10.84 -19.39 9.63
C THR A 292 -10.74 -18.66 10.98
N PRO A 293 -11.48 -19.10 12.02
CA PRO A 293 -11.36 -18.49 13.34
C PRO A 293 -9.91 -18.55 13.82
N THR A 294 -9.26 -17.40 13.96
CA THR A 294 -7.95 -17.31 14.58
C THR A 294 -8.04 -17.94 15.95
N SER A 295 -7.36 -19.06 16.15
CA SER A 295 -7.24 -19.66 17.47
C SER A 295 -6.50 -18.64 18.32
N ALA A 296 -7.21 -17.94 19.20
CA ALA A 296 -6.60 -17.05 20.17
C ALA A 296 -5.46 -17.81 20.88
N PRO A 297 -4.31 -17.17 21.18
CA PRO A 297 -3.30 -17.81 22.00
C PRO A 297 -3.96 -18.20 23.32
N SER A 298 -4.15 -19.50 23.54
CA SER A 298 -4.67 -20.02 24.79
C SER A 298 -3.62 -19.78 25.88
N THR A 299 -3.66 -18.58 26.46
CA THR A 299 -3.03 -18.26 27.74
C THR A 299 -4.13 -18.26 28.81
N ALA A 300 -4.90 -19.34 28.87
CA ALA A 300 -5.61 -19.69 30.09
C ALA A 300 -4.72 -20.69 30.85
N PRO A 301 -4.22 -20.36 32.06
CA PRO A 301 -3.59 -21.34 32.93
C PRO A 301 -4.58 -22.49 33.16
N PRO A 302 -4.12 -23.75 33.26
CA PRO A 302 -5.03 -24.87 33.47
C PRO A 302 -5.72 -24.70 34.82
N THR A 303 -7.02 -24.38 34.80
CA THR A 303 -7.86 -24.40 35.99
C THR A 303 -7.98 -25.85 36.44
N SER A 304 -7.25 -26.22 37.49
CA SER A 304 -7.43 -27.48 38.17
C SER A 304 -8.86 -27.56 38.73
N SER A 305 -9.62 -28.57 38.30
CA SER A 305 -10.91 -28.94 38.88
C SER A 305 -10.80 -29.11 40.40
N PRO A 306 -11.77 -28.63 41.21
CA PRO A 306 -11.78 -28.94 42.63
C PRO A 306 -12.15 -30.42 42.83
N GLU A 307 -11.31 -31.13 43.59
CA GLU A 307 -11.60 -32.46 44.08
C GLU A 307 -12.87 -32.48 44.94
N THR A 308 -13.65 -33.53 44.75
CA THR A 308 -14.85 -33.88 45.52
C THR A 308 -14.47 -34.25 46.95
N GLU A 309 -14.74 -33.39 47.93
CA GLU A 309 -14.71 -33.78 49.34
C GLU A 309 -16.04 -34.44 49.77
N THR A 310 -15.88 -35.58 50.44
CA THR A 310 -16.95 -36.42 50.99
C THR A 310 -17.44 -35.88 52.34
N PRO A 311 -18.71 -36.07 52.75
CA PRO A 311 -19.28 -35.38 53.91
C PRO A 311 -19.00 -36.11 55.23
N LEU A 312 -18.66 -35.35 56.29
CA LEU A 312 -18.72 -35.79 57.68
C LEU A 312 -19.67 -34.90 58.51
N THR A 313 -20.35 -35.60 59.43
CA THR A 313 -21.58 -35.29 60.18
C THR A 313 -21.38 -34.36 61.41
N PRO A 314 -22.47 -33.92 62.10
CA PRO A 314 -22.59 -32.59 62.72
C PRO A 314 -22.33 -32.51 64.23
N GLY A 315 -22.02 -31.30 64.72
CA GLY A 315 -22.04 -30.96 66.15
C GLY A 315 -22.00 -29.46 66.48
N THR A 316 -23.09 -28.97 67.10
CA THR A 316 -23.21 -27.91 68.14
C THR A 316 -23.00 -26.39 67.85
N ILE A 317 -24.13 -25.68 67.69
CA ILE A 317 -24.66 -24.42 68.33
C ILE A 317 -23.66 -23.64 69.26
N SER A 318 -23.39 -22.31 69.24
CA SER A 318 -24.22 -21.06 69.21
C SER A 318 -23.33 -19.76 69.18
N PRO A 319 -23.79 -18.48 69.35
CA PRO A 319 -23.73 -17.44 68.29
C PRO A 319 -23.12 -16.06 68.70
N SER A 320 -22.96 -15.14 67.73
CA SER A 320 -23.09 -13.65 67.84
C SER A 320 -22.47 -13.01 66.58
N GLY A 321 -22.98 -12.00 65.88
CA GLY A 321 -24.18 -11.14 65.87
C GLY A 321 -24.19 -10.43 64.49
N SER A 322 -25.35 -10.25 63.85
CA SER A 322 -26.03 -8.95 63.69
C SER A 322 -25.10 -7.82 63.18
N SER A 323 -25.32 -7.16 62.05
CA SER A 323 -26.60 -6.56 61.62
C SER A 323 -26.64 -6.19 60.12
N ASP A 324 -27.84 -6.35 59.57
CA ASP A 324 -28.35 -5.95 58.25
C ASP A 324 -28.44 -4.44 57.99
N SER A 325 -28.54 -4.08 56.70
CA SER A 325 -29.60 -3.26 56.03
C SER A 325 -28.97 -2.53 54.82
N SER A 326 -29.35 -2.68 53.55
CA SER A 326 -30.63 -2.80 52.82
C SER A 326 -31.51 -1.54 52.87
N TRP A 327 -31.59 -0.79 51.76
CA TRP A 327 -32.74 -0.76 50.80
C TRP A 327 -33.02 0.64 50.17
N SER A 328 -33.27 0.67 48.85
CA SER A 328 -34.28 1.46 48.06
C SER A 328 -34.22 3.00 48.06
N GLY A 329 -34.52 3.74 46.99
CA GLY A 329 -35.18 3.48 45.71
C GLY A 329 -36.01 4.72 45.28
N ILE A 330 -36.44 4.74 44.01
CA ILE A 330 -37.63 5.43 43.43
C ILE A 330 -37.43 6.70 42.54
N ASN A 331 -38.05 6.56 41.36
CA ASN A 331 -38.44 7.43 40.23
C ASN A 331 -38.90 8.88 40.47
N GLY A 332 -38.84 9.69 39.40
CA GLY A 332 -39.78 10.80 39.14
C GLY A 332 -39.37 11.72 37.97
N SER A 333 -40.32 12.06 37.11
CA SER A 333 -40.20 12.69 35.78
C SER A 333 -40.44 14.21 35.73
N ASP A 334 -40.07 14.79 34.57
CA ASP A 334 -40.67 15.93 33.83
C ASP A 334 -40.15 17.41 33.94
N VAL A 335 -39.69 17.87 32.75
CA VAL A 335 -39.92 19.16 32.01
C VAL A 335 -39.41 20.51 32.54
N GLY A 336 -38.59 21.21 31.71
CA GLY A 336 -38.49 22.68 31.74
C GLY A 336 -37.23 23.28 31.09
N SER A 337 -37.42 24.22 30.16
CA SER A 337 -36.45 24.80 29.20
C SER A 337 -35.33 25.73 29.75
N SER A 338 -34.27 25.86 28.93
CA SER A 338 -33.37 27.00 28.68
C SER A 338 -32.56 27.62 29.82
N ASN A 339 -31.23 27.45 29.83
CA ASN A 339 -30.24 28.39 29.24
C ASN A 339 -28.81 27.89 29.49
N SER A 340 -27.90 28.40 28.66
CA SER A 340 -26.44 28.24 28.60
C SER A 340 -25.70 28.10 29.93
N ASP A 341 -24.76 27.14 30.00
CA ASP A 341 -23.37 27.33 30.45
C ASP A 341 -22.65 25.96 30.45
N ASP A 342 -21.52 25.88 29.74
CA ASP A 342 -20.69 24.69 29.59
C ASP A 342 -20.08 24.29 30.95
N VAL A 343 -20.46 23.11 31.45
CA VAL A 343 -19.85 22.48 32.62
C VAL A 343 -19.05 21.25 32.19
N TYR A 344 -17.76 21.35 32.48
CA TYR A 344 -16.74 20.32 32.55
C TYR A 344 -17.26 19.01 33.17
N ILE A 345 -17.15 17.89 32.45
CA ILE A 345 -17.25 16.55 33.03
C ILE A 345 -15.87 15.89 32.93
N ASP A 346 -15.30 15.63 34.11
CA ASP A 346 -14.12 14.81 34.36
C ASP A 346 -14.33 13.40 33.78
N SER A 347 -13.35 12.92 33.02
CA SER A 347 -13.24 11.50 32.64
C SER A 347 -11.97 10.91 33.25
N PRO A 348 -12.02 9.64 33.69
CA PRO A 348 -11.15 9.14 34.74
C PRO A 348 -9.71 8.88 34.30
N ASP A 349 -8.81 9.02 35.27
CA ASP A 349 -7.37 8.89 35.23
C ASP A 349 -6.80 7.69 34.43
N ASP A 350 -5.73 8.03 33.70
CA ASP A 350 -4.48 7.29 33.48
C ASP A 350 -4.50 5.74 33.52
N VAL A 351 -4.41 5.15 32.33
CA VAL A 351 -3.59 3.94 32.13
C VAL A 351 -2.46 4.28 31.17
N GLY A 352 -1.28 4.48 31.73
CA GLY A 352 -0.06 4.74 31.00
C GLY A 352 0.31 3.60 30.07
N TYR A 353 0.37 3.87 28.77
CA TYR A 353 1.11 3.04 27.83
C TYR A 353 2.55 3.50 27.85
N GLY A 354 3.40 2.66 28.45
CA GLY A 354 4.83 2.89 28.57
C GLY A 354 5.48 3.00 27.19
N TYR A 355 6.33 4.01 27.07
CA TYR A 355 7.36 4.09 26.04
C TYR A 355 8.23 2.82 26.11
N PHE A 356 8.15 1.98 25.09
CA PHE A 356 9.21 1.03 24.77
C PHE A 356 10.03 1.62 23.64
N ASN A 357 11.17 2.20 24.01
CA ASN A 357 12.29 2.41 23.09
C ASN A 357 12.93 1.05 22.78
N ASP A 358 13.52 0.97 21.58
CA ASP A 358 14.25 -0.14 20.94
C ASP A 358 13.39 -1.17 20.21
N THR A 359 13.20 -0.95 18.90
CA THR A 359 12.86 -1.99 17.92
C THR A 359 14.06 -2.25 17.03
N GLU A 360 14.84 -3.28 17.38
CA GLU A 360 15.80 -3.90 16.46
C GLU A 360 15.03 -4.52 15.30
N VAL A 361 15.26 -4.02 14.08
CA VAL A 361 14.93 -4.75 12.85
C VAL A 361 15.92 -5.93 12.74
N PRO A 362 15.47 -7.19 12.59
CA PRO A 362 16.38 -8.32 12.47
C PRO A 362 17.25 -8.16 11.22
N SER A 363 18.53 -7.83 11.40
CA SER A 363 19.49 -7.77 10.30
C SER A 363 20.11 -9.15 10.06
N HIS A 364 19.91 -9.74 8.89
CA HIS A 364 20.72 -10.89 8.46
C HIS A 364 21.88 -10.39 7.59
N SER A 365 23.10 -10.46 8.11
CA SER A 365 24.31 -10.12 7.36
C SER A 365 24.74 -11.27 6.46
N GLY A 366 24.69 -11.06 5.14
CA GLY A 366 25.54 -11.80 4.20
C GLY A 366 24.95 -11.98 2.80
N ILE A 367 25.32 -11.13 1.85
CA ILE A 367 25.21 -11.44 0.42
C ILE A 367 26.49 -10.96 -0.30
N TYR A 368 27.21 -11.93 -0.89
CA TYR A 368 28.15 -11.68 -1.98
C TYR A 368 27.34 -11.49 -3.27
N VAL A 369 27.54 -10.37 -3.95
CA VAL A 369 27.07 -10.16 -5.32
C VAL A 369 27.96 -11.01 -6.23
N VAL A 370 27.37 -11.97 -6.95
CA VAL A 370 28.05 -12.60 -8.10
C VAL A 370 27.69 -11.76 -9.32
N ASP A 371 28.61 -10.87 -9.68
CA ASP A 371 28.67 -10.25 -11.00
C ASP A 371 28.93 -11.36 -12.03
N ASN A 372 28.02 -11.52 -12.99
CA ASN A 372 28.31 -12.27 -14.20
C ASN A 372 27.92 -11.45 -15.43
N SER A 373 28.44 -10.22 -15.47
CA SER A 373 28.55 -9.43 -16.68
C SER A 373 29.75 -9.91 -17.52
N THR A 374 29.52 -10.96 -18.31
CA THR A 374 30.21 -11.10 -19.59
C THR A 374 29.19 -11.59 -20.60
N ASP A 375 28.56 -10.65 -21.31
CA ASP A 375 28.53 -10.70 -22.76
C ASP A 375 28.07 -9.36 -23.31
N GLY A 376 29.03 -8.65 -23.93
CA GLY A 376 28.77 -7.51 -24.77
C GLY A 376 28.07 -7.99 -26.04
N SER A 377 26.76 -7.80 -26.11
CA SER A 377 26.02 -7.84 -27.37
C SER A 377 24.94 -6.77 -27.34
N THR A 378 25.22 -5.67 -28.01
CA THR A 378 24.22 -4.76 -28.57
C THR A 378 23.24 -5.58 -29.42
N ASP A 379 21.94 -5.26 -29.32
CA ASP A 379 20.83 -5.85 -30.08
C ASP A 379 20.32 -7.23 -29.62
N ALA A 380 19.63 -7.27 -28.48
CA ALA A 380 18.59 -8.27 -28.25
C ALA A 380 17.25 -7.72 -28.76
N GLN A 381 16.79 -8.22 -29.91
CA GLN A 381 15.41 -8.03 -30.38
C GLN A 381 14.43 -8.51 -29.29
N PRO A 382 13.34 -7.78 -29.00
CA PRO A 382 12.36 -8.19 -28.01
C PRO A 382 11.65 -9.45 -28.52
N SER A 383 12.04 -10.61 -27.99
CA SER A 383 11.25 -11.82 -28.14
C SER A 383 9.96 -11.64 -27.36
N ASN A 384 8.86 -12.11 -27.95
CA ASN A 384 7.53 -12.14 -27.35
C ASN A 384 7.55 -12.98 -26.06
N ALA A 385 7.91 -12.37 -24.93
CA ALA A 385 7.73 -12.96 -23.62
C ALA A 385 6.24 -12.89 -23.31
N ASN A 386 5.59 -14.06 -23.38
CA ASN A 386 4.19 -14.23 -23.06
C ASN A 386 3.88 -13.62 -21.70
N SER A 387 2.90 -12.71 -21.70
CA SER A 387 2.22 -12.13 -20.56
C SER A 387 1.63 -13.24 -19.70
N GLY A 388 2.25 -13.51 -18.55
CA GLY A 388 1.74 -14.49 -17.59
C GLY A 388 0.42 -14.02 -16.97
N ASP A 389 -0.55 -14.93 -16.95
CA ASP A 389 -1.78 -14.87 -16.16
C ASP A 389 -1.39 -14.91 -14.67
N TYR A 390 -1.10 -13.77 -14.07
CA TYR A 390 -0.60 -13.72 -12.69
C TYR A 390 -1.68 -14.00 -11.64
N TRP A 391 -2.95 -13.95 -12.03
CA TRP A 391 -4.03 -14.37 -11.17
C TRP A 391 -5.25 -14.79 -12.01
N GLN A 392 -5.81 -15.95 -11.68
CA GLN A 392 -7.16 -16.36 -12.01
C GLN A 392 -7.74 -16.85 -10.68
N TRP A 393 -8.86 -16.29 -10.25
CA TRP A 393 -9.58 -16.68 -9.04
C TRP A 393 -10.20 -18.07 -9.16
#